data_AF-A0A059LAM1-F1
#
_entry.id   AF-A0A059LAM1-F1
#
_cell.length_a   1.000
_cell.length_b   1.000
_cell.length_c   1.000
_cell.angle_alpha   90.00
_cell.angle_beta   90.00
_cell.angle_gamma   90.00
#
_symmetry.space_group_name_H-M   'P 1'
#
loop_
_entity.id
_entity.type
_entity.pdbx_description
1 polymer ?
#
loop_
_entity_poly.entity_id
_entity_poly.type
_entity_poly.pdbx_seq_one_letter_code
_entity_poly.pdbx_strand_id
1 'polypeptide(L)'
;TVSLLNFWRYNVAGGGESALYGVEPWHYYLRNGLTTLQGVLPLALTLPLLALLRRGAALKTLETSAPAYVWLLAVSLLPHKEERFLYVVYPLLCLAAAGAAEVVLRGIHRALSRRVGSAWALRATSLATLVLLAASAVLGASRAAALRRNYGAPMRLYEALPELAPAGKREEVSVCVGAEWHRF
;
A
#
# COMPACT_ATOMS: atom_id res chain seq x y z
N THR A 1 6.13 -26.65 -2.35
CA THR A 1 7.11 -25.70 -1.77
C THR A 1 6.38 -24.75 -0.83
N VAL A 2 6.86 -24.57 0.41
CA VAL A 2 6.21 -23.67 1.38
C VAL A 2 6.72 -22.24 1.12
N SER A 3 5.86 -21.34 0.67
CA SER A 3 6.23 -19.99 0.20
C SER A 3 6.96 -19.17 1.27
N LEU A 4 6.47 -19.19 2.51
CA LEU A 4 7.10 -18.47 3.64
C LEU A 4 8.47 -19.04 4.00
N LEU A 5 8.64 -20.36 3.90
CA LEU A 5 9.93 -21.01 4.16
C LEU A 5 10.95 -20.62 3.08
N ASN A 6 10.52 -20.54 1.82
CA ASN A 6 11.37 -20.05 0.73
C ASN A 6 11.71 -18.57 0.90
N PHE A 7 10.73 -17.74 1.28
CA PHE A 7 10.97 -16.32 1.58
C PHE A 7 12.00 -16.15 2.68
N TRP A 8 11.84 -16.87 3.80
CA TRP A 8 12.77 -16.80 4.93
C TRP A 8 14.16 -17.32 4.54
N ARG A 9 14.24 -18.46 3.84
CA ARG A 9 15.52 -19.02 3.38
C ARG A 9 16.25 -18.05 2.46
N TYR A 10 15.55 -17.39 1.54
CA TYR A 10 16.19 -16.49 0.57
C TYR A 10 16.52 -15.11 1.17
N ASN A 11 15.58 -14.50 1.91
CA ASN A 11 15.70 -13.11 2.36
C ASN A 11 16.31 -12.95 3.76
N VAL A 12 16.33 -14.01 4.58
CA VAL A 12 16.80 -13.96 5.97
C VAL A 12 18.01 -14.87 6.18
N ALA A 13 17.88 -16.16 5.90
CA ALA A 13 18.93 -17.14 6.20
C ALA A 13 20.02 -17.24 5.12
N GLY A 14 19.67 -16.95 3.86
CA GLY A 14 20.50 -17.15 2.67
C GLY A 14 21.64 -16.15 2.49
N GLY A 15 21.90 -15.29 3.47
CA GLY A 15 23.20 -14.63 3.60
C GLY A 15 23.61 -13.67 2.49
N GLY A 16 22.67 -12.91 1.90
CA GLY A 16 22.99 -11.74 1.07
C GLY A 16 22.66 -11.82 -0.42
N GLU A 17 22.12 -12.94 -0.92
CA GLU A 17 21.68 -13.02 -2.33
C GLU A 17 20.55 -12.03 -2.66
N SER A 18 19.67 -11.73 -1.70
CA SER A 18 18.62 -10.72 -1.88
C SER A 18 19.19 -9.29 -2.00
N ALA A 19 20.38 -9.02 -1.44
CA ALA A 19 21.03 -7.71 -1.56
C ALA A 19 21.58 -7.42 -2.97
N LEU A 20 21.60 -8.43 -3.87
CA LEU A 20 21.93 -8.25 -5.29
C LEU A 20 21.03 -7.20 -5.96
N TYR A 21 19.79 -7.07 -5.50
CA TYR A 21 18.82 -6.10 -5.98
C TYR A 21 18.88 -4.75 -5.26
N GLY A 22 19.93 -4.50 -4.47
CA GLY A 22 20.16 -3.27 -3.72
C GLY A 22 19.71 -3.34 -2.26
N VAL A 23 20.15 -2.37 -1.47
CA VAL A 23 19.78 -2.22 -0.06
C VAL A 23 19.19 -0.85 0.18
N GLU A 24 18.22 -0.78 1.08
CA GLU A 24 17.47 0.43 1.37
C GLU A 24 17.43 0.66 2.89
N PRO A 25 17.36 1.90 3.37
CA PRO A 25 17.32 2.19 4.80
C PRO A 25 16.01 1.70 5.44
N TRP A 26 16.00 1.58 6.77
CA TRP A 26 14.83 1.08 7.52
C TRP A 26 13.53 1.86 7.26
N HIS A 27 13.62 3.16 6.94
CA HIS A 27 12.48 4.04 6.70
C HIS A 27 11.95 3.99 5.26
N TYR A 28 12.51 3.14 4.40
CA TYR A 28 12.07 2.96 3.01
C TYR A 28 10.55 2.74 2.90
N TYR A 29 9.99 1.85 3.72
CA TYR A 29 8.57 1.53 3.68
C TYR A 29 7.67 2.66 4.17
N LEU A 30 8.17 3.55 5.02
CA LEU A 30 7.46 4.78 5.38
C LEU A 30 7.44 5.74 4.19
N ARG A 31 8.59 5.98 3.55
CA ARG A 31 8.68 6.86 2.38
C ARG A 31 7.83 6.34 1.21
N ASN A 32 7.97 5.06 0.88
CA ASN A 32 7.20 4.41 -0.18
C ASN A 32 5.72 4.31 0.18
N GLY A 33 5.38 3.98 1.42
CA GLY A 33 3.99 3.91 1.86
C GLY A 33 3.29 5.27 1.84
N LEU A 34 4.00 6.38 2.09
CA LEU A 34 3.44 7.73 1.96
C LEU A 34 3.12 8.10 0.52
N THR A 35 3.84 7.57 -0.47
CA THR A 35 3.49 7.81 -1.89
C THR A 35 2.41 6.85 -2.36
N THR A 36 2.42 5.59 -1.90
CA THR A 36 1.46 4.56 -2.32
C THR A 36 0.11 4.64 -1.59
N LEU A 37 0.11 4.75 -0.26
CA LEU A 37 -1.09 4.83 0.59
C LEU A 37 -1.42 6.26 1.04
N GLN A 38 -0.54 7.24 0.83
CA GLN A 38 -0.83 8.66 1.08
C GLN A 38 -1.30 8.90 2.52
N GLY A 39 -2.43 9.60 2.72
CA GLY A 39 -3.02 9.88 4.03
C GLY A 39 -3.56 8.63 4.76
N VAL A 40 -3.71 7.50 4.07
CA VAL A 40 -4.15 6.23 4.68
C VAL A 40 -3.04 5.65 5.56
N LEU A 41 -1.77 5.74 5.16
CA LEU A 41 -0.66 5.22 5.96
C LEU A 41 -0.54 5.87 7.34
N PRO A 42 -0.45 7.20 7.50
CA PRO A 42 -0.31 7.81 8.81
C PRO A 42 -1.52 7.50 9.70
N LEU A 43 -2.74 7.45 9.14
CA LEU A 43 -3.92 7.00 9.88
C LEU A 43 -3.76 5.58 10.41
N ALA A 44 -3.33 4.63 9.56
CA ALA A 44 -3.06 3.25 9.98
C ALA A 44 -2.04 3.21 11.14
N LEU A 45 -0.92 3.94 11.02
CA LEU A 45 0.12 3.97 12.04
C LEU A 45 -0.34 4.56 13.39
N THR A 46 -1.43 5.34 13.42
CA THR A 46 -2.00 5.84 14.69
C THR A 46 -2.85 4.82 15.43
N LEU A 47 -3.33 3.75 14.78
CA LEU A 47 -4.26 2.81 15.39
C LEU A 47 -3.71 2.15 16.68
N PRO A 48 -2.44 1.68 16.77
CA PRO A 48 -1.93 1.09 17.99
C PRO A 48 -2.02 2.05 19.19
N LEU A 49 -1.65 3.32 18.98
CA LEU A 49 -1.77 4.36 19.99
C LEU A 49 -3.24 4.60 20.38
N LEU A 50 -4.13 4.66 19.41
CA LEU A 50 -5.57 4.81 19.66
C LEU A 50 -6.16 3.61 20.40
N ALA A 51 -5.71 2.38 20.13
CA ALA A 51 -6.13 1.19 20.84
C ALA A 51 -5.68 1.20 22.32
N LEU A 52 -4.50 1.74 22.60
CA LEU A 52 -4.01 1.95 23.97
C LEU A 52 -4.85 2.99 24.72
N LEU A 53 -5.16 4.12 24.09
CA LEU A 53 -5.88 5.25 24.71
C LEU A 53 -7.40 5.07 24.76
N ARG A 54 -7.97 4.40 23.77
CA ARG A 54 -9.41 4.26 23.51
C ARG A 54 -9.72 2.79 23.21
N ARG A 55 -9.57 1.95 24.24
CA ARG A 55 -9.88 0.51 24.19
C ARG A 55 -11.31 0.24 23.68
N GLY A 56 -11.54 -0.97 23.17
CA GLY A 56 -12.82 -1.39 22.57
C GLY A 56 -12.66 -1.67 21.08
N ALA A 57 -13.46 -1.03 20.23
CA ALA A 57 -13.43 -1.24 18.79
C ALA A 57 -12.03 -1.07 18.18
N ALA A 58 -11.26 -0.07 18.64
CA ALA A 58 -9.88 0.15 18.20
C ALA A 58 -8.95 -1.04 18.48
N LEU A 59 -9.12 -1.69 19.63
CA LEU A 59 -8.33 -2.87 20.00
C LEU A 59 -8.69 -4.07 19.12
N LYS A 60 -9.99 -4.29 18.86
CA LYS A 60 -10.45 -5.35 17.95
C LYS A 60 -9.95 -5.14 16.52
N THR A 61 -9.95 -3.90 16.03
CA THR A 61 -9.37 -3.57 14.72
C THR A 61 -7.86 -3.76 14.73
N LEU A 62 -7.17 -3.42 15.82
CA LEU A 62 -5.74 -3.65 15.97
C LEU A 62 -5.41 -5.14 15.96
N GLU A 63 -6.14 -5.98 16.70
CA GLU A 63 -5.97 -7.44 16.70
C GLU A 63 -6.11 -8.02 15.29
N THR A 64 -7.13 -7.57 14.55
CA THR A 64 -7.38 -8.02 13.17
C THR A 64 -6.27 -7.54 12.21
N SER A 65 -5.73 -6.34 12.41
CA SER A 65 -4.68 -5.75 11.57
C SER A 65 -3.26 -6.00 12.09
N ALA A 66 -3.10 -6.67 13.24
CA ALA A 66 -1.81 -6.96 13.88
C ALA A 66 -0.79 -7.62 12.94
N PRO A 67 -1.18 -8.58 12.08
CA PRO A 67 -0.25 -9.17 11.12
C PRO A 67 0.42 -8.13 10.20
N ALA A 68 -0.27 -7.04 9.87
CA ALA A 68 0.29 -5.98 9.04
C ALA A 68 1.46 -5.25 9.71
N TYR A 69 1.35 -4.96 11.01
CA TYR A 69 2.41 -4.27 11.76
C TYR A 69 3.59 -5.19 12.02
N VAL A 70 3.32 -6.45 12.38
CA VAL A 70 4.36 -7.46 12.56
C VAL A 70 5.13 -7.66 11.25
N TRP A 71 4.41 -7.80 10.14
CA TRP A 71 5.01 -7.95 8.82
C TRP A 71 5.81 -6.70 8.42
N LEU A 72 5.21 -5.50 8.53
CA LEU A 72 5.86 -4.23 8.20
C LEU A 72 7.16 -4.06 9.00
N LEU A 73 7.16 -4.37 10.30
CA LEU A 73 8.36 -4.35 11.12
C LEU A 73 9.38 -5.37 10.63
N ALA A 74 8.97 -6.63 10.44
CA ALA A 74 9.86 -7.69 10.01
C ALA A 74 10.57 -7.37 8.69
N VAL A 75 9.83 -6.94 7.67
CA VAL A 75 10.43 -6.59 6.36
C VAL A 75 11.22 -5.29 6.41
N SER A 76 10.89 -4.35 7.30
CA SER A 76 11.68 -3.11 7.48
C SER A 76 13.07 -3.37 8.07
N LEU A 77 13.21 -4.46 8.85
CA LEU A 77 14.48 -4.88 9.43
C LEU A 77 15.38 -5.63 8.43
N LEU A 78 14.83 -6.10 7.31
CA LEU A 78 15.63 -6.74 6.26
C LEU A 78 16.48 -5.70 5.51
N PRO A 79 17.75 -5.99 5.17
CA PRO A 79 18.58 -5.07 4.38
C PRO A 79 17.99 -4.77 3.00
N HIS A 80 17.56 -5.83 2.31
CA HIS A 80 16.88 -5.73 1.03
C HIS A 80 15.38 -5.45 1.22
N LYS A 81 14.86 -4.48 0.46
CA LYS A 81 13.47 -4.04 0.55
C LYS A 81 12.92 -3.79 -0.82
N GLU A 82 11.70 -4.26 -1.03
CA GLU A 82 10.93 -3.99 -2.24
C GLU A 82 9.50 -3.64 -1.88
N GLU A 83 8.88 -2.76 -2.68
CA GLU A 83 7.46 -2.41 -2.55
C GLU A 83 6.57 -3.67 -2.59
N ARG A 84 6.92 -4.68 -3.41
CA ARG A 84 6.15 -5.92 -3.50
C ARG A 84 6.10 -6.71 -2.21
N PHE A 85 7.03 -6.55 -1.27
CA PHE A 85 6.88 -7.24 0.02
C PHE A 85 5.68 -6.72 0.83
N LEU A 86 5.16 -5.53 0.53
CA LEU A 86 4.01 -4.96 1.24
C LEU A 86 2.64 -5.29 0.62
N TYR A 87 2.54 -5.80 -0.62
CA TYR A 87 1.23 -5.95 -1.27
C TYR A 87 0.30 -6.88 -0.47
N VAL A 88 0.86 -7.87 0.24
CA VAL A 88 0.11 -8.84 1.05
C VAL A 88 -0.57 -8.20 2.27
N VAL A 89 -0.08 -7.04 2.75
CA VAL A 89 -0.63 -6.38 3.95
C VAL A 89 -1.37 -5.08 3.68
N TYR A 90 -1.41 -4.58 2.44
CA TYR A 90 -2.16 -3.36 2.11
C TYR A 90 -3.63 -3.39 2.55
N PRO A 91 -4.40 -4.47 2.38
CA PRO A 91 -5.79 -4.51 2.85
C PRO A 91 -5.91 -4.33 4.37
N LEU A 92 -4.98 -4.91 5.13
CA LEU A 92 -4.96 -4.80 6.59
C LEU A 92 -4.53 -3.40 7.05
N LEU A 93 -3.63 -2.73 6.32
CA LEU A 93 -3.29 -1.33 6.56
C LEU A 93 -4.48 -0.39 6.26
N CYS A 94 -5.25 -0.65 5.20
CA CYS A 94 -6.49 0.08 4.93
C CYS A 94 -7.54 -0.13 6.03
N LEU A 95 -7.70 -1.37 6.51
CA LEU A 95 -8.57 -1.67 7.66
C LEU A 95 -8.11 -0.93 8.91
N ALA A 96 -6.81 -0.90 9.18
CA ALA A 96 -6.27 -0.18 10.32
C ALA A 96 -6.54 1.33 10.24
N ALA A 97 -6.34 1.92 9.06
CA ALA A 97 -6.64 3.32 8.81
C ALA A 97 -8.13 3.64 8.99
N ALA A 98 -9.01 2.76 8.52
CA ALA A 98 -10.46 2.90 8.71
C ALA A 98 -10.84 2.89 10.19
N GLY A 99 -10.30 1.95 10.98
CA GLY A 99 -10.53 1.91 12.43
C GLY A 99 -10.00 3.15 13.15
N ALA A 100 -8.81 3.63 12.79
CA ALA A 100 -8.25 4.87 13.34
C ALA A 100 -9.13 6.08 13.01
N ALA A 101 -9.52 6.22 11.74
CA ALA A 101 -10.39 7.29 11.28
C ALA A 101 -11.74 7.26 12.01
N GLU A 102 -12.34 6.08 12.19
CA GLU A 102 -13.60 5.92 12.93
C GLU A 102 -13.49 6.42 14.38
N VAL A 103 -12.43 6.03 15.11
CA VAL A 103 -12.21 6.45 16.49
C VAL A 103 -12.05 7.98 16.58
N VAL A 104 -11.29 8.56 15.66
CA VAL A 104 -11.06 10.01 15.59
C VAL A 104 -12.35 10.75 15.25
N LEU A 105 -13.05 10.35 14.19
CA LEU A 105 -14.30 10.98 13.73
C LEU A 105 -15.41 10.88 14.78
N ARG A 106 -15.55 9.74 15.47
CA ARG A 106 -16.48 9.61 16.61
C ARG A 106 -16.08 10.49 17.79
N GLY A 107 -14.79 10.71 18.01
CA GLY A 107 -14.28 11.67 18.99
C GLY A 107 -14.70 13.10 18.66
N ILE A 108 -14.46 13.52 17.41
CA ILE A 108 -14.84 14.83 16.88
C ILE A 108 -16.36 15.01 16.94
N HIS A 109 -17.13 14.02 16.49
CA HIS A 109 -18.60 14.05 16.52
C HIS A 109 -19.12 14.32 17.93
N ARG A 110 -18.61 13.59 18.94
CA ARG A 110 -19.01 13.78 20.34
C ARG A 110 -18.62 15.14 20.91
N ALA A 111 -17.46 15.67 20.52
CA ALA A 111 -17.03 17.00 20.96
C ALA A 111 -17.88 18.10 20.32
N LEU A 112 -18.17 17.96 19.02
CA LEU A 112 -18.93 18.92 18.25
C LEU A 112 -20.43 18.88 18.62
N SER A 113 -21.01 17.71 18.86
CA SER A 113 -22.42 17.58 19.24
C SER A 113 -22.73 18.28 20.55
N ARG A 114 -21.78 18.31 21.49
CA ARG A 114 -21.88 19.07 22.75
C ARG A 114 -21.86 20.59 22.56
N ARG A 115 -21.30 21.09 21.45
CA ARG A 115 -21.13 22.54 21.19
C ARG A 115 -22.20 23.10 20.26
N VAL A 116 -22.53 22.39 19.17
CA VAL A 116 -23.39 22.91 18.08
C VAL A 116 -24.64 22.04 17.82
N GLY A 117 -24.85 21.00 18.64
CA GLY A 117 -25.96 20.07 18.48
C GLY A 117 -25.67 18.89 17.54
N SER A 118 -26.40 17.79 17.76
CA SER A 118 -26.16 16.49 17.09
C SER A 118 -26.30 16.55 15.56
N ALA A 119 -27.30 17.27 15.05
CA ALA A 119 -27.56 17.36 13.61
C ALA A 119 -26.41 18.02 12.84
N TRP A 120 -25.87 19.13 13.36
CA TRP A 120 -24.72 19.81 12.77
C TRP A 120 -23.45 18.99 12.90
N ALA A 121 -23.23 18.38 14.05
CA ALA A 121 -22.08 17.49 14.26
C ALA A 121 -22.08 16.31 13.29
N LEU A 122 -23.25 15.69 13.04
CA LEU A 122 -23.39 14.60 12.08
C LEU A 122 -23.04 15.06 10.67
N ARG A 123 -23.61 16.18 10.19
CA ARG A 123 -23.32 16.73 8.86
C ARG A 123 -21.84 17.01 8.68
N ALA A 124 -21.21 17.67 9.66
CA ALA A 124 -19.79 17.99 9.63
C ALA A 124 -18.91 16.73 9.56
N THR A 125 -19.19 15.72 10.39
CA THR A 125 -18.41 14.48 10.37
C THR A 125 -18.66 13.62 9.14
N SER A 126 -19.88 13.62 8.60
CA SER A 126 -20.18 12.95 7.32
C SER A 126 -19.45 13.60 6.16
N LEU A 127 -19.45 14.94 6.11
CA LEU A 127 -18.69 15.70 5.11
C LEU A 127 -17.19 15.42 5.23
N ALA A 128 -16.64 15.42 6.45
CA ALA A 128 -15.24 15.09 6.69
C ALA A 128 -14.87 13.69 6.19
N THR A 129 -15.74 12.68 6.43
CA THR A 129 -15.55 11.32 5.89
C THR A 129 -15.56 11.32 4.37
N LEU A 130 -16.53 11.99 3.73
CA LEU A 130 -16.61 12.07 2.27
C LEU A 130 -15.37 12.74 1.66
N VAL A 131 -14.90 13.84 2.27
CA VAL A 131 -13.69 14.56 1.83
C VAL A 131 -12.47 13.65 1.94
N LEU A 132 -12.30 12.92 3.04
CA LEU A 132 -11.18 11.98 3.23
C LEU A 132 -11.18 10.87 2.16
N LEU A 133 -12.34 10.27 1.90
CA LEU A 133 -12.48 9.22 0.88
C LEU A 133 -12.23 9.77 -0.53
N ALA A 134 -12.82 10.91 -0.87
CA ALA A 134 -12.64 11.56 -2.16
C ALA A 134 -11.18 11.96 -2.39
N ALA A 135 -10.52 12.56 -1.40
CA ALA A 135 -9.11 12.92 -1.49
C ALA A 135 -8.22 11.70 -1.73
N SER A 136 -8.45 10.61 -1.00
CA SER A 136 -7.72 9.35 -1.16
C SER A 136 -7.94 8.74 -2.55
N ALA A 137 -9.17 8.77 -3.06
CA ALA A 137 -9.48 8.28 -4.40
C ALA A 137 -8.83 9.12 -5.51
N VAL A 138 -8.91 10.46 -5.40
CA VAL A 138 -8.31 11.39 -6.38
C VAL A 138 -6.81 11.26 -6.42
N LEU A 139 -6.14 11.25 -5.27
CA LEU A 139 -4.70 11.10 -5.20
C LEU A 139 -4.26 9.71 -5.67
N GLY A 140 -5.00 8.65 -5.32
CA GLY A 140 -4.78 7.30 -5.84
C GLY A 140 -4.90 7.20 -7.36
N ALA A 141 -5.95 7.80 -7.93
CA ALA A 141 -6.15 7.87 -9.38
C ALA A 141 -5.06 8.69 -10.08
N SER A 142 -4.63 9.80 -9.46
CA SER A 142 -3.52 10.62 -9.94
C SER A 142 -2.22 9.82 -10.02
N ARG A 143 -1.87 9.07 -8.96
CA ARG A 143 -0.70 8.17 -8.97
C ARG A 143 -0.82 7.10 -10.05
N ALA A 144 -1.97 6.45 -10.17
CA ALA A 144 -2.19 5.43 -11.20
C ALA A 144 -2.04 6.02 -12.61
N ALA A 145 -2.53 7.24 -12.85
CA ALA A 145 -2.33 7.95 -14.10
C ALA A 145 -0.85 8.29 -14.34
N ALA A 146 -0.12 8.77 -13.33
CA ALA A 146 1.30 9.08 -13.42
C ALA A 146 2.14 7.84 -13.75
N LEU A 147 1.86 6.69 -13.09
CA LEU A 147 2.55 5.43 -13.38
C LEU A 147 2.27 4.94 -14.81
N ARG A 148 1.02 5.01 -15.27
CA ARG A 148 0.69 4.64 -16.66
C ARG A 148 1.35 5.57 -17.68
N ARG A 149 1.44 6.87 -17.41
CA ARG A 149 2.02 7.85 -18.34
C ARG A 149 3.54 7.74 -18.41
N ASN A 150 4.22 7.60 -17.26
CA ASN A 150 5.68 7.67 -17.17
C ASN A 150 6.37 6.30 -17.18
N TYR A 151 5.66 5.23 -16.80
CA TYR A 151 6.19 3.87 -16.68
C TYR A 151 5.36 2.83 -17.44
N GLY A 152 4.49 3.27 -18.37
CA GLY A 152 3.66 2.37 -19.20
C GLY A 152 4.37 1.79 -20.42
N ALA A 153 5.68 1.94 -20.54
CA ALA A 153 6.46 1.52 -21.72
C ALA A 153 6.29 0.04 -22.07
N PRO A 154 6.33 -0.93 -21.12
CA PRO A 154 6.10 -2.33 -21.45
C PRO A 154 4.74 -2.56 -22.12
N MET A 155 3.65 -1.99 -21.57
CA MET A 155 2.31 -2.16 -22.13
C MET A 155 2.20 -1.63 -23.57
N ARG A 156 2.84 -0.48 -23.86
CA ARG A 156 2.86 0.11 -25.21
C ARG A 156 3.71 -0.70 -26.20
N LEU A 157 4.82 -1.27 -25.75
CA LEU A 157 5.68 -2.09 -26.59
C LEU A 157 4.92 -3.33 -27.10
N TYR A 158 4.21 -4.04 -26.21
CA TYR A 158 3.45 -5.23 -26.58
C TYR A 158 2.26 -4.92 -27.49
N GLU A 159 1.62 -3.77 -27.32
CA GLU A 159 0.53 -3.31 -28.20
C GLU A 159 1.00 -3.14 -29.66
N ALA A 160 2.25 -2.73 -29.87
CA ALA A 160 2.82 -2.52 -31.21
C ALA A 160 3.37 -3.80 -31.88
N LEU A 161 3.50 -4.92 -31.16
CA LEU A 161 4.10 -6.14 -31.71
C LEU A 161 3.35 -6.75 -32.91
N PRO A 162 2.01 -6.80 -32.94
CA PRO A 162 1.27 -7.32 -34.08
C PRO A 162 1.50 -6.54 -35.39
N GLU A 163 1.84 -5.25 -35.28
CA GLU A 163 2.18 -4.41 -36.45
C GLU A 163 3.60 -4.70 -36.95
N LEU A 164 4.54 -4.93 -36.02
CA LEU A 164 5.95 -5.21 -36.33
C LEU A 164 6.17 -6.63 -36.85
N ALA A 165 5.35 -7.59 -36.43
CA ALA A 165 5.39 -8.99 -36.88
C ALA A 165 3.98 -9.44 -37.33
N PRO A 166 3.52 -9.04 -38.53
CA PRO A 166 2.19 -9.39 -39.01
C PRO A 166 2.04 -10.91 -39.16
N ALA A 167 0.91 -11.46 -38.68
CA ALA A 167 0.61 -12.88 -38.78
C ALA A 167 0.71 -13.37 -40.24
N GLY A 168 1.63 -14.31 -40.50
CA GLY A 168 1.83 -14.91 -41.82
C GLY A 168 3.15 -14.53 -42.51
N LYS A 169 3.90 -13.53 -42.02
CA LYS A 169 5.30 -13.30 -42.41
C LYS A 169 6.21 -13.86 -41.31
N ARG A 170 7.06 -14.84 -41.65
CA ARG A 170 8.13 -15.35 -40.77
C ARG A 170 9.30 -14.35 -40.71
N GLU A 171 9.02 -13.11 -40.31
CA GLU A 171 10.08 -12.17 -39.95
C GLU A 171 10.32 -12.30 -38.44
N GLU A 172 11.49 -12.80 -38.08
CA GLU A 172 11.93 -12.87 -36.69
C GLU A 172 12.21 -11.45 -36.19
N VAL A 173 11.30 -10.90 -35.40
CA VAL A 173 11.47 -9.58 -34.77
C VAL A 173 12.17 -9.76 -33.42
N SER A 174 13.38 -9.24 -33.31
CA SER A 174 14.09 -9.20 -32.03
C SER A 174 13.52 -8.10 -31.13
N VAL A 175 12.94 -8.48 -30.00
CA VAL A 175 12.36 -7.56 -29.02
C VAL A 175 13.28 -7.50 -27.81
N CYS A 176 13.81 -6.31 -27.51
CA CYS A 176 14.55 -6.06 -26.28
C CYS A 176 13.59 -5.96 -25.09
N VAL A 177 13.17 -7.11 -24.57
CA VAL A 177 12.58 -7.21 -23.24
C VAL A 177 13.71 -7.04 -22.22
N GLY A 178 13.55 -6.13 -21.26
CA GLY A 178 14.50 -5.98 -20.15
C GLY A 178 14.56 -7.22 -19.25
N ALA A 179 14.87 -7.05 -17.97
CA ALA A 179 14.91 -8.16 -17.00
C ALA A 179 13.56 -8.90 -16.77
N GLU A 180 12.49 -8.53 -17.49
CA GLU A 180 11.15 -9.10 -17.39
C GLU A 180 10.87 -10.25 -18.39
N TRP A 181 11.91 -10.80 -19.02
CA TRP A 181 11.79 -11.91 -19.99
C TRP A 181 11.00 -13.13 -19.47
N HIS A 182 10.99 -13.37 -18.16
CA HIS A 182 10.35 -14.52 -17.51
C HIS A 182 8.83 -14.39 -17.30
N ARG A 183 8.23 -13.27 -17.69
CA ARG A 183 6.76 -13.09 -17.62
C ARG A 183 6.01 -13.69 -18.81
N PHE A 184 6.73 -14.31 -19.75
CA PHE A 184 6.22 -14.84 -21.00
C PHE A 184 6.85 -16.21 -21.30
#